data_AF-A0A925KLQ7-F1
#
_entry.id   AF-A0A925KLQ7-F1
#
_cell.length_a   1.000
_cell.length_b   1.000
_cell.length_c   1.000
_cell.angle_alpha   90.00
_cell.angle_beta   90.00
_cell.angle_gamma   90.00
#
_symmetry.space_group_name_H-M   'P 1'
#
loop_
_entity.id
_entity.type
_entity.pdbx_description
1 polymer ?
#
loop_
_entity_poly.entity_id
_entity_poly.type
_entity_poly.pdbx_seq_one_letter_code
_entity_poly.pdbx_strand_id
1 'polypeptide(L)'
;MRGVINAQIEALEQDDAETAFSYASPALRKMFQTPRQFISMIRQNYAAVYRPRAITFLPPSIVHNVPVQPVRLLASDGKVIVALYSMQREEISMQGEKAADGGKWRINGCQLVPLNAVYAVIQAEHYDPIPDSLQARFSGAFLFARG
;
A
#
# COMPACT_ATOMS: atom_id res chain seq x y z
N MET A 1 -8.69 6.44 6.06
CA MET A 1 -7.41 5.93 5.52
C MET A 1 -6.53 5.30 6.59
N ARG A 2 -5.99 6.06 7.56
CA ARG A 2 -5.05 5.55 8.60
C ARG A 2 -5.52 4.28 9.30
N GLY A 3 -6.78 4.23 9.75
CA GLY A 3 -7.35 3.04 10.41
C GLY A 3 -7.36 1.78 9.53
N VAL A 4 -7.60 1.91 8.22
CA VAL A 4 -7.57 0.78 7.27
C VAL A 4 -6.15 0.23 7.12
N ILE A 5 -5.15 1.11 7.03
CA ILE A 5 -3.75 0.71 6.92
C ILE A 5 -3.28 0.06 8.22
N ASN A 6 -3.61 0.65 9.37
CA ASN A 6 -3.26 0.09 10.67
C ASN A 6 -3.85 -1.31 10.86
N ALA A 7 -5.14 -1.47 10.57
CA ALA A 7 -5.81 -2.77 10.71
C ALA A 7 -5.28 -3.82 9.72
N GLN A 8 -4.84 -3.42 8.52
CA GLN A 8 -4.14 -4.34 7.62
C GLN A 8 -2.80 -4.79 8.20
N ILE A 9 -1.98 -3.85 8.72
CA ILE A 9 -0.67 -4.20 9.29
C ILE A 9 -0.84 -5.10 10.52
N GLU A 10 -1.79 -4.80 11.40
CA GLU A 10 -2.12 -5.67 12.55
C GLU A 10 -2.50 -7.09 12.10
N ALA A 11 -3.33 -7.22 11.05
CA ALA A 11 -3.67 -8.52 10.50
C ALA A 11 -2.44 -9.25 9.91
N LEU A 12 -1.55 -8.54 9.21
CA LEU A 12 -0.30 -9.12 8.70
C LEU A 12 0.61 -9.63 9.83
N GLU A 13 0.72 -8.87 10.92
CA GLU A 13 1.54 -9.25 12.08
C GLU A 13 1.06 -10.57 12.71
N GLN A 14 -0.26 -10.78 12.73
CA GLN A 14 -0.94 -11.98 13.25
C GLN A 14 -1.03 -13.13 12.23
N ASP A 15 -0.34 -13.04 11.08
CA ASP A 15 -0.48 -14.00 9.97
C ASP A 15 -1.92 -14.11 9.40
N ASP A 16 -2.83 -13.18 9.72
CA ASP A 16 -4.22 -13.17 9.28
C ASP A 16 -4.34 -12.63 7.85
N ALA A 17 -4.11 -13.54 6.90
CA ALA A 17 -4.16 -13.25 5.48
C ALA A 17 -5.56 -12.81 5.02
N GLU A 18 -6.62 -13.39 5.57
CA GLU A 18 -8.00 -13.11 5.15
C GLU A 18 -8.39 -11.68 5.49
N THR A 19 -8.16 -11.28 6.74
CA THR A 19 -8.43 -9.91 7.19
C THR A 19 -7.52 -8.92 6.46
N ALA A 20 -6.23 -9.21 6.31
CA ALA A 20 -5.30 -8.32 5.59
C ALA A 20 -5.72 -8.11 4.12
N PHE A 21 -6.12 -9.19 3.44
CA PHE A 21 -6.59 -9.16 2.05
C PHE A 21 -7.94 -8.45 1.92
N SER A 22 -8.78 -8.48 2.96
CA SER A 22 -10.04 -7.76 2.98
C SER A 22 -9.85 -6.23 2.89
N TYR A 23 -8.70 -5.68 3.23
CA TYR A 23 -8.43 -4.24 3.08
C TYR A 23 -7.93 -3.84 1.68
N ALA A 24 -7.55 -4.81 0.85
CA ALA A 24 -7.10 -4.59 -0.51
C ALA A 24 -8.24 -4.14 -1.44
N SER A 25 -7.91 -3.33 -2.44
CA SER A 25 -8.82 -2.87 -3.49
C SER A 25 -9.35 -4.04 -4.33
N PRO A 26 -10.48 -3.88 -5.06
CA PRO A 26 -11.02 -4.92 -5.93
C PRO A 26 -10.00 -5.35 -6.99
N ALA A 27 -9.20 -4.41 -7.49
CA ALA A 27 -8.21 -4.71 -8.51
C ALA A 27 -7.01 -5.49 -7.94
N LEU A 28 -6.55 -5.18 -6.72
CA LEU A 28 -5.57 -6.03 -6.02
C LEU A 28 -6.13 -7.42 -5.70
N ARG A 29 -7.41 -7.50 -5.32
CA ARG A 29 -8.08 -8.78 -5.07
C ARG A 29 -8.20 -9.62 -6.33
N LYS A 30 -8.52 -9.00 -7.47
CA LYS A 30 -8.57 -9.67 -8.79
C LYS A 30 -7.20 -10.18 -9.21
N MET A 31 -6.15 -9.41 -8.94
CA MET A 31 -4.78 -9.77 -9.30
C MET A 31 -4.23 -10.95 -8.47
N PHE A 32 -4.41 -10.94 -7.15
CA PHE A 32 -3.88 -12.02 -6.30
C PHE A 32 -4.81 -13.20 -6.10
N GLN A 33 -6.11 -13.01 -6.36
CA GLN A 33 -7.17 -14.02 -6.29
C GLN A 33 -7.44 -14.63 -4.90
N THR A 34 -6.41 -14.88 -4.09
CA THR A 34 -6.47 -15.56 -2.80
C THR A 34 -5.67 -14.81 -1.73
N PRO A 35 -6.14 -14.82 -0.46
CA PRO A 35 -5.40 -14.29 0.68
C PRO A 35 -3.99 -14.89 0.82
N ARG A 36 -3.85 -16.19 0.54
CA ARG A 36 -2.58 -16.92 0.68
C ARG A 36 -1.51 -16.42 -0.30
N GLN A 37 -1.89 -16.16 -1.56
CA GLN A 37 -0.95 -15.60 -2.54
C GLN A 37 -0.55 -14.17 -2.17
N PHE A 38 -1.53 -13.37 -1.73
CA PHE A 38 -1.30 -12.00 -1.28
C PHE A 38 -0.29 -11.92 -0.13
N ILE A 39 -0.52 -12.66 0.96
CA ILE A 39 0.38 -12.63 2.12
C ILE A 39 1.76 -13.23 1.79
N SER A 40 1.83 -14.25 0.93
CA SER A 40 3.11 -14.83 0.50
C SER A 40 3.97 -13.81 -0.25
N MET A 41 3.36 -13.06 -1.17
CA MET A 41 4.01 -11.96 -1.88
C MET A 41 4.48 -10.87 -0.92
N ILE A 42 3.65 -10.47 0.06
CA ILE A 42 4.00 -9.47 1.07
C ILE A 42 5.20 -9.91 1.92
N ARG A 43 5.21 -11.15 2.40
CA ARG A 43 6.33 -11.69 3.19
C ARG A 43 7.66 -11.62 2.44
N GLN A 44 7.63 -11.90 1.14
CA GLN A 44 8.83 -11.94 0.31
C GLN A 44 9.36 -10.55 -0.04
N ASN A 45 8.47 -9.61 -0.38
CA ASN A 45 8.86 -8.33 -0.99
C ASN A 45 8.67 -7.11 -0.06
N TYR A 46 7.88 -7.25 1.01
CA TYR A 46 7.47 -6.15 1.89
C TYR A 46 7.67 -6.51 3.37
N ALA A 47 8.82 -7.10 3.72
CA ALA A 47 9.11 -7.52 5.09
C ALA A 47 8.93 -6.38 6.14
N ALA A 48 9.25 -5.14 5.77
CA ALA A 48 9.06 -3.97 6.64
C ALA A 48 7.59 -3.64 6.93
N VAL A 49 6.67 -4.00 6.04
CA VAL A 49 5.21 -3.88 6.23
C VAL A 49 4.65 -5.09 6.96
N TYR A 50 5.23 -6.27 6.70
CA TYR A 50 4.74 -7.53 7.22
C TYR A 50 4.78 -7.59 8.76
N ARG A 51 5.90 -7.19 9.35
CA ARG A 51 6.12 -7.15 10.80
C ARG A 51 7.04 -6.00 11.21
N PRO A 52 6.56 -4.74 11.17
CA PRO A 52 7.33 -3.61 11.65
C PRO A 52 7.52 -3.67 13.17
N ARG A 53 8.64 -3.13 13.65
CA ARG A 53 8.88 -2.89 15.09
C ARG A 53 8.19 -1.64 15.60
N ALA A 54 7.94 -0.67 14.71
CA ALA A 54 7.25 0.56 15.01
C ALA A 54 6.66 1.17 13.75
N ILE A 55 5.53 1.87 13.91
CA ILE A 55 4.77 2.50 12.84
C ILE A 55 4.58 3.98 13.19
N THR A 56 4.78 4.88 12.22
CA THR A 56 4.46 6.30 12.36
C THR A 56 3.79 6.81 11.09
N PHE A 57 2.55 7.28 11.21
CA PHE A 57 1.86 7.93 10.10
C PHE A 57 2.41 9.34 9.89
N LEU A 58 2.76 9.66 8.65
CA LEU A 58 3.17 11.01 8.24
C LEU A 58 1.96 11.77 7.65
N PRO A 59 2.07 13.08 7.38
CA PRO A 59 1.00 13.83 6.75
C PRO A 59 0.58 13.20 5.40
N PRO A 60 -0.73 13.05 5.13
CA PRO A 60 -1.21 12.54 3.85
C PRO A 60 -0.93 13.54 2.73
N SER A 61 -0.93 13.07 1.48
CA SER A 61 -0.73 13.91 0.29
C SER A 61 -1.60 13.41 -0.86
N ILE A 62 -1.84 14.26 -1.85
CA ILE A 62 -2.46 13.86 -3.11
C ILE A 62 -1.35 13.83 -4.16
N VAL A 63 -1.19 12.68 -4.84
CA VAL A 63 -0.22 12.50 -5.92
C VAL A 63 -1.00 12.09 -7.17
N HIS A 64 -0.99 12.91 -8.22
CA HIS A 64 -1.79 12.68 -9.44
C HIS A 64 -3.27 12.35 -9.18
N ASN A 65 -3.94 13.13 -8.32
CA ASN A 65 -5.33 12.91 -7.87
C ASN A 65 -5.56 11.61 -7.08
N VAL A 66 -4.51 10.86 -6.73
CA VAL A 66 -4.60 9.68 -5.87
C VAL A 66 -4.28 10.08 -4.43
N PRO A 67 -5.17 9.79 -3.45
CA PRO A 67 -4.85 9.94 -2.05
C PRO A 67 -3.73 8.99 -1.62
N VAL A 68 -2.64 9.54 -1.10
CA VAL A 68 -1.50 8.78 -0.59
C VAL A 68 -1.34 9.02 0.89
N GLN A 69 -1.19 7.93 1.65
CA GLN A 69 -0.86 7.96 3.07
C GLN A 69 0.55 7.39 3.29
N PRO A 70 1.56 8.23 3.50
CA PRO A 70 2.89 7.77 3.85
C PRO A 70 2.92 7.24 5.30
N VAL A 71 3.61 6.13 5.48
CA VAL A 71 3.79 5.45 6.77
C VAL A 71 5.26 5.11 6.96
N ARG A 72 5.90 5.70 7.96
CA ARG A 72 7.27 5.35 8.34
C ARG A 72 7.25 4.07 9.17
N LEU A 73 8.10 3.13 8.79
CA LEU A 73 8.22 1.79 9.37
C LEU A 73 9.65 1.62 9.88
N LEU A 74 9.78 1.14 11.12
CA LEU A 74 11.03 0.58 11.62
C LEU A 74 10.99 -0.93 11.33
N ALA A 75 11.78 -1.41 10.38
CA ALA A 75 11.84 -2.82 10.03
C ALA A 75 12.50 -3.66 11.15
N SER A 76 12.33 -4.98 11.09
CA SER A 76 12.92 -5.93 12.04
C SER A 76 14.45 -5.87 12.07
N ASP A 77 15.09 -5.57 10.93
CA ASP A 77 16.54 -5.39 10.80
C ASP A 77 17.04 -4.00 11.25
N GLY A 78 16.15 -3.16 11.79
CA GLY A 78 16.47 -1.82 12.28
C GLY A 78 16.50 -0.72 11.20
N LYS A 79 16.28 -1.05 9.91
CA LYS A 79 16.19 -0.04 8.86
C LYS A 79 14.89 0.76 8.97
N VAL A 80 14.99 2.06 8.70
CA VAL A 80 13.83 2.94 8.57
C VAL A 80 13.47 3.06 7.09
N ILE A 81 12.22 2.73 6.76
CA ILE A 81 11.68 2.85 5.41
C ILE A 81 10.31 3.53 5.47
N VAL A 82 9.85 4.09 4.37
CA VAL A 82 8.51 4.67 4.26
C VAL A 82 7.70 3.89 3.24
N ALA A 83 6.54 3.40 3.66
CA ALA A 83 5.53 2.82 2.81
C ALA A 83 4.55 3.91 2.36
N LEU A 84 4.50 4.16 1.06
CA LEU A 84 3.55 5.07 0.43
C LEU A 84 2.31 4.27 0.03
N TYR A 85 1.24 4.36 0.84
CA TYR A 85 -0.02 3.68 0.55
C TYR A 85 -0.89 4.53 -0.37
N SER A 86 -1.09 4.09 -1.61
CA SER A 86 -2.10 4.66 -2.47
C SER A 86 -3.48 4.12 -2.07
N MET A 87 -4.39 5.03 -1.75
CA MET A 87 -5.71 4.72 -1.25
C MET A 87 -6.75 5.01 -2.32
N GLN A 88 -7.77 4.16 -2.40
CA GLN A 88 -8.94 4.43 -3.22
C GLN A 88 -10.20 4.34 -2.38
N ARG A 89 -11.25 5.01 -2.85
CA ARG A 89 -12.55 5.04 -2.20
C ARG A 89 -13.54 4.24 -3.04
N GLU A 90 -14.08 3.17 -2.48
CA GLU A 90 -15.18 2.41 -3.08
C GLU A 90 -16.48 3.17 -2.82
N GLU A 91 -16.81 4.11 -3.72
CA GLU A 91 -18.07 4.87 -3.65
C GLU A 91 -19.26 4.11 -4.24
N ILE A 92 -19.00 3.15 -5.12
CA ILE A 92 -20.00 2.27 -5.72
C ILE A 92 -19.63 0.82 -5.34
N SER A 93 -20.57 0.10 -4.74
CA SER A 93 -20.38 -1.30 -4.36
C SER A 93 -20.34 -2.21 -5.60
N MET A 94 -19.91 -3.46 -5.43
CA MET A 94 -19.98 -4.46 -6.50
C MET A 94 -21.42 -4.76 -6.95
N GLN A 95 -22.41 -4.38 -6.14
CA GLN A 95 -23.83 -4.48 -6.44
C GLN A 95 -24.37 -3.24 -7.17
N GLY A 96 -23.52 -2.25 -7.49
CA GLY A 96 -23.93 -1.04 -8.20
C GLY A 96 -24.58 0.03 -7.31
N GLU A 97 -24.58 -0.17 -5.99
CA GLU A 97 -25.20 0.75 -5.05
C GLU A 97 -24.19 1.81 -4.61
N LYS A 98 -24.63 3.07 -4.60
CA LYS A 98 -23.85 4.16 -4.02
C LYS A 98 -23.73 3.92 -2.52
N ALA A 99 -22.50 3.90 -2.01
CA ALA A 99 -22.27 3.67 -0.61
C ALA A 99 -22.88 4.78 0.25
N ALA A 100 -23.69 4.38 1.24
CA ALA A 100 -24.05 5.27 2.34
C ALA A 100 -22.75 5.66 3.08
N ASP A 101 -22.63 6.92 3.49
CA ASP A 101 -21.47 7.47 4.22
C ASP A 101 -20.20 7.69 3.38
N GLY A 102 -20.37 7.87 2.07
CA GLY A 102 -19.27 8.26 1.20
C GLY A 102 -18.33 7.12 0.83
N GLY A 103 -18.59 5.86 1.20
CA GLY A 103 -17.83 4.74 0.66
C GLY A 103 -16.58 4.36 1.44
N LYS A 104 -16.12 3.13 1.16
CA LYS A 104 -15.11 2.45 1.97
C LYS A 104 -13.71 2.69 1.41
N TRP A 105 -12.79 3.08 2.28
CA TRP A 105 -11.37 3.15 1.92
C TRP A 105 -10.79 1.76 1.69
N ARG A 106 -10.01 1.62 0.61
CA ARG A 106 -9.22 0.43 0.30
C ARG A 106 -7.79 0.82 -0.05
N ILE A 107 -6.90 -0.13 0.20
CA ILE A 107 -5.49 -0.02 -0.20
C ILE A 107 -5.39 -0.48 -1.66
N ASN A 108 -5.01 0.44 -2.54
CA ASN A 108 -4.84 0.15 -3.96
C ASN A 108 -3.39 -0.18 -4.35
N GLY A 109 -2.45 0.11 -3.45
CA GLY A 109 -1.02 -0.07 -3.70
C GLY A 109 -0.17 0.35 -2.51
N CYS A 110 1.07 -0.12 -2.49
CA CYS A 110 2.08 0.22 -1.51
C CYS A 110 3.43 0.29 -2.24
N GLN A 111 4.17 1.37 -2.03
CA GLN A 111 5.52 1.53 -2.53
C GLN A 111 6.47 1.78 -1.35
N LEU A 112 7.58 1.04 -1.29
CA LEU A 112 8.60 1.24 -0.27
C LEU A 112 9.68 2.19 -0.78
N VAL A 113 9.97 3.24 -0.02
CA VAL A 113 10.99 4.25 -0.35
C VAL A 113 11.85 4.59 0.87
N PRO A 114 13.13 4.93 0.69
CA PRO A 114 13.94 5.52 1.74
C PRO A 114 13.32 6.83 2.26
N LEU A 115 13.51 7.13 3.55
CA LEU A 115 12.94 8.34 4.17
C LEU A 115 13.35 9.64 3.45
N ASN A 116 14.60 9.72 2.96
CA ASN A 116 15.11 10.88 2.24
C ASN A 116 14.56 11.04 0.81
N ALA A 117 13.88 10.02 0.27
CA ALA A 117 13.29 10.04 -1.07
C ALA A 117 11.80 10.41 -1.07
N VAL A 118 11.15 10.45 0.09
CA VAL A 118 9.69 10.64 0.20
C VAL A 118 9.21 11.92 -0.48
N TYR A 119 9.87 13.05 -0.20
CA TYR A 119 9.48 14.34 -0.78
C TYR A 119 9.64 14.35 -2.30
N ALA A 120 10.72 13.77 -2.83
CA ALA A 120 10.96 13.68 -4.26
C ALA A 120 9.87 12.84 -4.95
N VAL A 121 9.45 11.74 -4.33
CA VAL A 121 8.41 10.86 -4.89
C VAL A 121 7.03 11.53 -4.85
N ILE A 122 6.69 12.24 -3.77
CA ILE A 122 5.38 12.91 -3.64
C ILE A 122 5.26 14.13 -4.57
N GLN A 123 6.36 14.84 -4.83
CA GLN A 123 6.37 16.09 -5.62
C GLN A 123 6.66 15.88 -7.11
N ALA A 124 6.92 14.64 -7.57
CA ALA A 124 7.18 14.38 -8.98
C ALA A 124 5.91 14.68 -9.81
N GLU A 125 5.82 15.87 -10.41
CA GLU A 125 4.71 16.28 -11.30
C GLU A 125 4.64 15.45 -12.59
N HIS A 126 5.73 14.80 -12.97
CA HIS A 126 5.78 13.73 -13.95
C HIS A 126 6.32 12.49 -13.25
N TYR A 127 5.46 11.52 -13.00
CA TYR A 127 5.89 10.12 -12.89
C TYR A 127 6.47 9.73 -14.26
N ASP A 128 7.73 10.05 -14.51
CA ASP A 128 8.49 9.33 -15.52
C ASP A 128 8.44 7.86 -15.06
N PRO A 129 7.91 6.93 -15.88
CA PRO A 129 8.06 5.52 -15.55
C PRO A 129 9.54 5.30 -15.35
N ILE A 130 9.89 4.85 -14.14
CA ILE A 130 11.26 4.46 -13.81
C ILE A 130 11.80 3.66 -15.00
N PRO A 131 12.91 4.08 -15.64
CA PRO A 131 13.46 3.38 -16.80
C PRO A 131 13.53 1.89 -16.49
N ASP A 132 13.23 1.01 -17.45
CA ASP A 132 13.21 -0.44 -17.21
C ASP A 132 14.51 -0.95 -16.53
N SER A 133 15.63 -0.24 -16.77
CA SER A 133 16.93 -0.47 -16.12
C SER A 133 16.95 -0.21 -14.59
N LEU A 134 16.08 0.66 -14.08
CA LEU A 134 15.88 0.90 -12.65
C LEU A 134 14.71 0.06 -12.08
N GLN A 135 13.75 -0.39 -12.89
CA GLN A 135 12.73 -1.36 -12.44
C GLN A 135 13.37 -2.68 -11.97
N ALA A 136 14.46 -3.09 -12.61
CA ALA A 136 15.24 -4.27 -12.19
C ALA A 136 16.12 -4.02 -10.95
N ARG A 137 16.47 -2.77 -10.62
CA ARG A 137 17.29 -2.43 -9.43
C ARG A 137 16.44 -2.25 -8.16
N PHE A 138 15.15 -1.96 -8.30
CA PHE A 138 14.17 -2.03 -7.22
C PHE A 138 13.48 -3.40 -7.23
N SER A 139 14.24 -4.44 -6.87
CA SER A 139 13.68 -5.76 -6.54
C SER A 139 12.77 -5.63 -5.31
N GLY A 140 11.51 -5.26 -5.50
CA GLY A 140 10.61 -5.03 -4.37
C GLY A 140 9.41 -4.16 -4.71
N ALA A 141 8.62 -4.63 -5.68
CA ALA A 141 7.17 -4.47 -5.71
C ALA A 141 6.62 -3.04 -5.89
N PHE A 142 6.29 -2.74 -7.14
CA PHE A 142 5.29 -1.74 -7.50
C PHE A 142 3.95 -2.45 -7.64
N LEU A 143 3.01 -2.12 -6.75
CA LEU A 143 1.65 -2.63 -6.85
C LEU A 143 0.71 -1.50 -7.26
N PHE A 144 0.68 -1.20 -8.55
CA PHE A 144 -0.40 -0.39 -9.13
C PHE A 144 -1.33 -1.33 -9.88
N ALA A 145 -2.55 -1.49 -9.38
CA ALA A 145 -3.61 -1.90 -10.27
C ALA A 145 -3.97 -0.71 -11.17
N ARG A 146 -3.68 -0.82 -12.47
CA ARG A 146 -4.30 0.07 -13.46
C ARG A 146 -5.80 -0.26 -13.48
N GLY A 147 -6.62 0.76 -13.22
CA GLY A 147 -8.06 0.72 -13.44
C GLY A 147 -8.40 0.62 -14.93
#